data_AF-A0A8T4ZQ05-F1
#
_entry.id   AF-A0A8T4ZQ05-F1
#
_cell.length_a   1.000
_cell.length_b   1.000
_cell.length_c   1.000
_cell.angle_alpha   90.00
_cell.angle_beta   90.00
_cell.angle_gamma   90.00
#
_symmetry.space_group_name_H-M   'P 1'
#
loop_
_entity.id
_entity.type
_entity.pdbx_description
1 polymer ?
#
loop_
_entity_poly.entity_id
_entity_poly.type
_entity_poly.pdbx_seq_one_letter_code
_entity_poly.pdbx_strand_id
1 'polypeptide(L)'
;MGEGAISMKKAIPIIVVTWILSLLSTLAIVYVAPNLFPTSIQINDGAVTAEKISDGAVITAKLADGSVTSAKILDGTVTAVDLADGSIITAKIADGAVTTTKIADAAVTTAKIADNAIITIKLADGAVTSAKILDGAVTTSDLATGAVTTVTIADGAVTTNKIADEAVTNRKLAAQAIPFASTYSVSTASTTSTSWADMPYMSVNITLSTTSHMIIMFSSEAWLNVEGDYLLVQALVNSTVAYPSHTGNLIVLTRTTHNNTGSYSYIFYLPNVSPGVYNVKLQWKMYYGTSTGSVESRTLTVFALPA
;
A
#
# COMPACT_ATOMS: atom_id res chain seq x y z
N MET A 1 124.76 54.16 21.41
CA MET A 1 123.95 53.97 22.63
C MET A 1 124.32 55.09 23.59
N GLY A 2 123.47 56.01 24.05
CA GLY A 2 122.08 56.28 23.78
C GLY A 2 121.78 57.70 24.26
N GLU A 3 121.25 58.54 23.38
CA GLU A 3 120.66 59.83 23.73
C GLU A 3 119.18 59.72 23.38
N GLY A 4 118.34 59.67 24.40
CA GLY A 4 116.91 59.38 24.27
C GLY A 4 116.32 58.67 25.49
N ALA A 5 117.15 58.18 26.41
CA ALA A 5 116.68 57.61 27.67
C ALA A 5 116.21 58.72 28.62
N ILE A 6 114.90 58.82 28.85
CA ILE A 6 114.30 59.67 29.87
C ILE A 6 114.78 59.17 31.24
N SER A 7 115.40 60.04 32.05
CA SER A 7 115.82 59.70 33.41
C SER A 7 114.64 59.13 34.21
N MET A 8 114.86 58.05 34.96
CA MET A 8 113.81 57.34 35.71
C MET A 8 113.01 58.27 36.65
N LYS A 9 113.65 59.30 37.21
CA LYS A 9 112.98 60.32 38.04
C LYS A 9 111.96 61.19 37.28
N LYS A 10 112.14 61.38 35.95
CA LYS A 10 111.20 62.07 35.07
C LYS A 10 110.21 61.11 34.39
N ALA A 11 110.60 59.85 34.19
CA ALA A 11 109.76 58.83 33.56
C ALA A 11 108.59 58.39 34.45
N ILE A 12 108.80 58.24 35.76
CA ILE A 12 107.76 57.80 36.72
C ILE A 12 106.49 58.67 36.66
N PRO A 13 106.54 60.02 36.81
CA PRO A 13 105.33 60.83 36.75
C PRO A 13 104.66 60.81 35.37
N ILE A 14 105.43 60.72 34.28
CA ILE A 14 104.86 60.60 32.93
C ILE A 14 104.09 59.29 32.78
N ILE A 15 104.66 58.16 33.23
CA ILE A 15 104.01 56.84 33.19
C ILE A 15 102.75 56.82 34.06
N VAL A 16 102.80 57.42 35.25
CA VAL A 16 101.65 57.49 36.16
C VAL A 16 100.54 58.35 35.56
N VAL A 17 100.88 59.51 34.98
CA VAL A 17 99.90 60.40 34.32
C VAL A 17 99.31 59.76 33.07
N THR A 18 100.10 59.10 32.22
CA THR A 18 99.57 58.41 31.04
C THR A 18 98.71 57.21 31.43
N TRP A 19 99.08 56.46 32.47
CA TRP A 19 98.27 55.37 32.98
C TRP A 19 96.94 55.87 33.54
N ILE A 20 96.95 56.92 34.36
CA ILE A 20 95.75 57.55 34.93
C ILE A 20 94.87 58.16 33.83
N LEU A 21 95.44 58.85 32.83
CA LEU A 21 94.67 59.36 31.69
C LEU A 21 94.02 58.22 30.90
N SER A 22 94.74 57.12 30.68
CA SER A 22 94.17 55.96 29.98
C SER A 22 93.01 55.35 30.78
N LEU A 23 93.14 55.26 32.10
CA LEU A 23 92.12 54.72 32.99
C LEU A 23 90.89 55.64 33.06
N LEU A 24 91.09 56.96 33.16
CA LEU A 24 90.02 57.96 33.12
C LEU A 24 89.30 57.96 31.77
N SER A 25 90.02 57.83 30.66
CA SER A 25 89.40 57.78 29.32
C SER A 25 88.56 56.52 29.12
N THR A 26 89.00 55.38 29.66
CA THR A 26 88.22 54.12 29.60
C THR A 26 87.02 54.17 30.54
N LEU A 27 87.15 54.71 31.75
CA LEU A 27 86.01 54.90 32.67
C LEU A 27 84.98 55.91 32.12
N ALA A 28 85.42 56.98 31.47
CA ALA A 28 84.54 58.00 30.89
C ALA A 28 83.67 57.41 29.76
N ILE A 29 84.20 56.53 28.92
CA ILE A 29 83.44 55.84 27.86
C ILE A 29 82.33 54.98 28.47
N VAL A 30 82.60 54.30 29.58
CA VAL A 30 81.60 53.45 30.28
C VAL A 30 80.51 54.29 30.94
N TYR A 31 80.80 55.51 31.41
CA TYR A 31 79.82 56.39 32.06
C TYR A 31 78.92 57.16 31.08
N VAL A 32 79.46 57.62 29.94
CA VAL A 32 78.72 58.47 28.98
C VAL A 32 77.84 57.64 28.04
N ALA A 33 78.13 56.36 27.85
CA ALA A 33 77.33 55.44 27.04
C ALA A 33 77.05 54.13 27.78
N PRO A 34 76.13 54.11 28.77
CA PRO A 34 75.76 52.91 29.51
C PRO A 34 75.20 51.77 28.62
N ASN A 35 74.87 52.06 27.36
CA ASN A 35 74.35 51.12 26.36
C ASN A 35 75.35 50.80 25.23
N LEU A 36 76.66 51.08 25.38
CA LEU A 36 77.65 50.78 24.34
C LEU A 36 77.77 49.28 24.04
N PHE A 37 77.36 48.44 24.99
CA PHE A 37 77.17 47.00 24.80
C PHE A 37 75.68 46.67 24.95
N PRO A 38 75.02 46.11 23.93
CA PRO A 38 73.63 45.69 24.06
C PRO A 38 73.52 44.60 25.14
N THR A 39 72.56 44.73 26.03
CA THR A 39 72.31 43.78 27.12
C THR A 39 71.73 42.45 26.64
N SER A 40 71.50 42.30 25.33
CA SER A 40 71.01 41.09 24.68
C SER A 40 71.61 40.99 23.28
N ILE A 41 71.86 39.76 22.84
CA ILE A 41 72.13 39.47 21.43
C ILE A 41 70.83 39.72 20.68
N GLN A 42 70.77 40.80 19.91
CA GLN A 42 69.62 41.14 19.08
C GLN A 42 69.75 40.45 17.73
N ILE A 43 68.72 39.69 17.35
CA ILE A 43 68.56 39.19 15.99
C ILE A 43 67.70 40.23 15.26
N ASN A 44 68.21 40.77 14.14
CA ASN A 44 67.45 41.73 13.34
C ASN A 44 66.15 41.09 12.82
N ASP A 45 65.11 41.89 12.62
CA ASP A 45 63.86 41.41 12.04
C ASP A 45 64.10 40.77 10.66
N GLY A 46 63.45 39.64 10.40
CA GLY A 46 63.65 38.83 9.20
C GLY A 46 65.04 38.19 9.06
N ALA A 47 65.94 38.32 10.04
CA ALA A 47 67.29 37.77 9.90
C ALA A 47 67.34 36.23 9.88
N VAL A 48 66.30 35.54 10.36
CA VAL A 48 66.15 34.09 10.23
C VAL A 48 65.24 33.81 9.03
N THR A 49 65.84 33.53 7.88
CA THR A 49 65.12 33.13 6.66
C THR A 49 64.99 31.60 6.61
N ALA A 50 64.14 31.08 5.72
CA ALA A 50 63.97 29.65 5.54
C ALA A 50 65.31 28.95 5.23
N GLU A 51 66.18 29.56 4.43
CA GLU A 51 67.49 29.00 4.04
C GLU A 51 68.48 28.90 5.21
N LYS A 52 68.24 29.64 6.29
CA LYS A 52 69.05 29.58 7.52
C LYS A 52 68.57 28.51 8.50
N ILE A 53 67.43 27.89 8.22
CA ILE A 53 66.86 26.78 8.99
C ILE A 53 67.07 25.52 8.16
N SER A 54 67.91 24.60 8.63
CA SER A 54 68.10 23.32 7.94
C SER A 54 66.80 22.50 7.90
N ASP A 55 66.65 21.66 6.87
CA ASP A 55 65.49 20.77 6.74
C ASP A 55 65.30 19.90 7.99
N GLY A 56 64.06 19.84 8.48
CA GLY A 56 63.71 19.11 9.70
C GLY A 56 64.28 19.73 10.99
N ALA A 57 64.95 20.89 10.94
CA ALA A 57 65.50 21.51 12.14
C ALA A 57 64.42 21.98 13.12
N VAL A 58 63.21 22.28 12.65
CA VAL A 58 62.04 22.58 13.49
C VAL A 58 61.26 21.28 13.72
N ILE A 59 61.48 20.67 14.89
CA ILE A 59 60.80 19.46 15.34
C ILE A 59 59.75 19.81 16.40
N THR A 60 58.85 18.88 16.72
CA THR A 60 57.81 19.07 17.75
C THR A 60 58.38 19.56 19.09
N ALA A 61 59.52 19.02 19.55
CA ALA A 61 60.15 19.44 20.81
C ALA A 61 60.68 20.89 20.82
N LYS A 62 60.80 21.54 19.65
CA LYS A 62 61.18 22.95 19.52
C LYS A 62 59.97 23.88 19.39
N LEU A 63 58.77 23.33 19.24
CA LEU A 63 57.52 24.06 19.23
C LEU A 63 56.87 23.93 20.60
N ALA A 64 56.59 25.05 21.26
CA ALA A 64 55.80 25.02 22.49
C ALA A 64 54.38 24.49 22.20
N ASP A 65 53.76 23.84 23.17
CA ASP A 65 52.39 23.35 23.04
C ASP A 65 51.42 24.50 22.69
N GLY A 66 50.56 24.28 21.69
CA GLY A 66 49.63 25.30 21.19
C GLY A 66 50.30 26.46 20.42
N SER A 67 51.61 26.42 20.18
CA SER A 67 52.31 27.49 19.44
C SER A 67 51.91 27.57 17.97
N VAL A 68 51.41 26.50 17.36
CA VAL A 68 50.81 26.50 16.02
C VAL A 68 49.30 26.58 16.17
N THR A 69 48.75 27.78 16.04
CA THR A 69 47.31 28.06 16.08
C THR A 69 46.72 28.01 14.67
N SER A 70 45.40 27.92 14.54
CA SER A 70 44.74 27.95 13.22
C SER A 70 45.13 29.19 12.40
N ALA A 71 45.32 30.34 13.03
CA ALA A 71 45.76 31.57 12.35
C ALA A 71 47.18 31.50 11.76
N LYS A 72 47.99 30.52 12.18
CA LYS A 72 49.34 30.26 11.65
C LYS A 72 49.35 29.20 10.54
N ILE A 73 48.21 28.55 10.29
CA ILE A 73 48.03 27.58 9.22
C ILE A 73 47.27 28.31 8.11
N LEU A 74 47.82 28.29 6.90
CA LEU A 74 47.16 28.89 5.75
C LEU A 74 45.94 28.05 5.36
N ASP A 75 44.81 28.71 5.10
CA ASP A 75 43.57 28.01 4.73
C ASP A 75 43.77 27.18 3.46
N GLY A 76 43.26 25.94 3.48
CA GLY A 76 43.33 25.00 2.36
C GLY A 76 44.67 24.30 2.17
N THR A 77 45.68 24.54 3.01
CA THR A 77 46.98 23.84 2.89
C THR A 77 47.00 22.48 3.58
N VAL A 78 46.08 22.21 4.52
CA VAL A 78 45.92 20.89 5.12
C VAL A 78 45.08 20.03 4.18
N THR A 79 45.73 19.04 3.56
CA THR A 79 45.14 18.12 2.61
C THR A 79 44.93 16.75 3.25
N ALA A 80 44.36 15.80 2.50
CA ALA A 80 44.10 14.45 3.02
C ALA A 80 45.38 13.71 3.45
N VAL A 81 46.54 13.95 2.81
CA VAL A 81 47.80 13.29 3.17
C VAL A 81 48.38 13.82 4.50
N ASP A 82 47.99 15.02 4.91
CA ASP A 82 48.41 15.61 6.18
C ASP A 82 47.60 15.08 7.38
N LEU A 83 46.51 14.35 7.11
CA LEU A 83 45.61 13.77 8.11
C LEU A 83 45.84 12.26 8.21
N ALA A 84 46.16 11.79 9.41
CA ALA A 84 46.25 10.36 9.68
C ALA A 84 44.87 9.68 9.51
N ASP A 85 44.84 8.43 9.06
CA ASP A 85 43.61 7.66 8.92
C ASP A 85 42.83 7.59 10.25
N GLY A 86 41.54 7.88 10.20
CA GLY A 86 40.66 7.88 11.38
C GLY A 86 40.86 9.05 12.36
N SER A 87 41.77 10.00 12.08
CA SER A 87 41.99 11.19 12.92
C SER A 87 40.77 12.11 13.02
N ILE A 88 39.90 12.12 12.02
CA ILE A 88 38.63 12.85 12.03
C ILE A 88 37.55 11.97 12.65
N ILE A 89 37.40 12.07 13.96
CA ILE A 89 36.36 11.40 14.73
C ILE A 89 35.05 12.20 14.74
N THR A 90 33.93 11.57 15.13
CA THR A 90 32.60 12.21 15.20
C THR A 90 32.62 13.54 15.97
N ALA A 91 33.34 13.61 17.11
CA ALA A 91 33.44 14.83 17.91
C ALA A 91 34.17 16.00 17.22
N LYS A 92 34.83 15.76 16.08
CA LYS A 92 35.49 16.78 15.24
C LYS A 92 34.62 17.23 14.07
N ILE A 93 33.49 16.56 13.82
CA ILE A 93 32.53 16.92 12.78
C ILE A 93 31.41 17.70 13.44
N ALA A 94 31.24 18.97 13.05
CA ALA A 94 30.13 19.78 13.57
C ALA A 94 28.78 19.22 13.10
N ASP A 95 27.73 19.42 13.91
CA ASP A 95 26.37 19.00 13.56
C ASP A 95 25.94 19.65 12.24
N GLY A 96 25.42 18.83 11.31
CA GLY A 96 25.03 19.28 9.97
C GLY A 96 26.20 19.55 9.00
N ALA A 97 27.46 19.32 9.41
CA ALA A 97 28.60 19.52 8.52
C ALA A 97 28.61 18.58 7.31
N VAL A 98 27.98 17.40 7.41
CA VAL A 98 27.78 16.48 6.28
C VAL A 98 26.41 16.78 5.64
N THR A 99 26.43 17.59 4.59
CA THR A 99 25.25 17.92 3.79
C THR A 99 25.01 16.86 2.72
N THR A 100 23.81 16.85 2.12
CA THR A 100 23.48 15.93 1.00
C THR A 100 24.48 16.04 -0.14
N THR A 101 24.92 17.25 -0.49
CA THR A 101 25.92 17.52 -1.53
C THR A 101 27.33 16.99 -1.22
N LYS A 102 27.63 16.67 0.04
CA LYS A 102 28.91 16.06 0.45
C LYS A 102 28.87 14.54 0.43
N ILE A 103 27.68 13.94 0.28
CA ILE A 103 27.50 12.50 0.14
C ILE A 103 27.44 12.20 -1.36
N ALA A 104 28.42 11.46 -1.86
CA ALA A 104 28.42 11.04 -3.25
C ALA A 104 27.20 10.16 -3.58
N ASP A 105 26.75 10.19 -4.83
CA ASP A 105 25.67 9.33 -5.30
C ASP A 105 26.00 7.85 -5.02
N ALA A 106 25.00 7.10 -4.58
CA ALA A 106 25.11 5.70 -4.16
C ALA A 106 26.09 5.42 -3.00
N ALA A 107 26.63 6.44 -2.31
CA ALA A 107 27.53 6.23 -1.17
C ALA A 107 26.83 5.53 0.01
N VAL A 108 25.52 5.71 0.18
CA VAL A 108 24.70 5.01 1.19
C VAL A 108 24.16 3.71 0.58
N THR A 109 24.89 2.62 0.81
CA THR A 109 24.50 1.28 0.38
C THR A 109 23.58 0.62 1.41
N THR A 110 22.91 -0.48 1.04
CA THR A 110 22.04 -1.24 1.96
C THR A 110 22.76 -1.62 3.26
N ALA A 111 24.02 -2.04 3.18
CA ALA A 111 24.81 -2.40 4.37
C ALA A 111 25.13 -1.21 5.31
N LYS A 112 24.98 0.04 4.84
CA LYS A 112 25.12 1.24 5.68
C LYS A 112 23.79 1.67 6.32
N ILE A 113 22.67 1.09 5.91
CA ILE A 113 21.35 1.34 6.48
C ILE A 113 21.11 0.25 7.53
N ALA A 114 20.99 0.65 8.79
CA ALA A 114 20.70 -0.29 9.87
C ALA A 114 19.33 -0.95 9.68
N ASP A 115 19.17 -2.17 10.18
CA ASP A 115 17.89 -2.88 10.18
C ASP A 115 16.81 -2.02 10.84
N ASN A 116 15.63 -1.96 10.20
CA ASN A 116 14.48 -1.15 10.64
C ASN A 116 14.73 0.37 10.68
N ALA A 117 15.82 0.89 10.13
CA ALA A 117 16.06 2.34 10.09
C ALA A 117 15.01 3.10 9.25
N ILE A 118 14.42 2.41 8.27
CA ILE A 118 13.38 2.94 7.39
C ILE A 118 12.01 2.59 7.96
N ILE A 119 11.49 3.49 8.81
CA ILE A 119 10.16 3.39 9.42
C ILE A 119 9.12 4.21 8.64
N THR A 120 7.83 4.00 8.93
CA THR A 120 6.72 4.63 8.19
C THR A 120 6.85 6.14 8.05
N ILE A 121 7.23 6.88 9.10
CA ILE A 121 7.38 8.35 9.05
C ILE A 121 8.53 8.81 8.13
N LYS A 122 9.44 7.91 7.73
CA LYS A 122 10.51 8.19 6.76
C LYS A 122 10.09 7.94 5.31
N LEU A 123 8.94 7.28 5.09
CA LEU A 123 8.35 7.13 3.77
C LEU A 123 7.31 8.22 3.55
N ALA A 124 7.42 8.92 2.43
CA ALA A 124 6.34 9.77 1.96
C ALA A 124 5.12 8.94 1.54
N ASP A 125 3.93 9.53 1.61
CA ASP A 125 2.71 8.90 1.12
C ASP A 125 2.85 8.55 -0.37
N GLY A 126 2.49 7.31 -0.73
CA GLY A 126 2.66 6.80 -2.11
C GLY A 126 4.11 6.49 -2.50
N ALA A 127 5.08 6.57 -1.57
CA ALA A 127 6.46 6.22 -1.87
C ALA A 127 6.64 4.75 -2.28
N VAL A 128 5.79 3.84 -1.80
CA VAL A 128 5.72 2.44 -2.24
C VAL A 128 4.59 2.29 -3.26
N THR A 129 4.95 2.39 -4.53
CA THR A 129 4.04 2.15 -5.66
C THR A 129 3.99 0.67 -6.00
N SER A 130 2.97 0.21 -6.73
CA SER A 130 2.89 -1.18 -7.21
C SER A 130 4.16 -1.64 -7.95
N ALA A 131 4.80 -0.78 -8.76
CA ALA A 131 6.05 -1.10 -9.45
C ALA A 131 7.26 -1.38 -8.53
N LYS A 132 7.17 -1.00 -7.24
CA LYS A 132 8.20 -1.28 -6.22
C LYS A 132 7.90 -2.56 -5.43
N ILE A 133 6.72 -3.16 -5.64
CA ILE A 133 6.29 -4.40 -5.01
C ILE A 133 6.37 -5.48 -6.08
N LEU A 134 7.11 -6.55 -5.81
CA LEU A 134 7.17 -7.69 -6.73
C LEU A 134 5.80 -8.36 -6.82
N ASP A 135 5.42 -8.80 -8.02
CA ASP A 135 4.15 -9.52 -8.22
C ASP A 135 4.08 -10.77 -7.34
N GLY A 136 2.98 -10.90 -6.58
CA GLY A 136 2.78 -11.97 -5.62
C GLY A 136 3.52 -11.82 -4.29
N ALA A 137 4.28 -10.73 -4.08
CA ALA A 137 4.97 -10.50 -2.81
C ALA A 137 4.02 -10.24 -1.64
N VAL A 138 2.82 -9.71 -1.91
CA VAL A 138 1.78 -9.54 -0.90
C VAL A 138 0.98 -10.83 -0.78
N THR A 139 1.21 -11.54 0.32
CA THR A 139 0.53 -12.77 0.69
C THR A 139 -0.64 -12.49 1.62
N THR A 140 -1.42 -13.52 1.95
CA THR A 140 -2.55 -13.39 2.88
C THR A 140 -2.11 -12.99 4.30
N SER A 141 -0.91 -13.38 4.73
CA SER A 141 -0.37 -12.98 6.04
C SER A 141 0.03 -11.51 6.12
N ASP A 142 0.26 -10.86 4.98
CA ASP A 142 0.60 -9.43 4.92
C ASP A 142 -0.65 -8.55 5.00
N LEU A 143 -1.84 -9.14 4.80
CA LEU A 143 -3.12 -8.45 4.85
C LEU A 143 -3.78 -8.67 6.22
N ALA A 144 -4.01 -7.58 6.94
CA ALA A 144 -4.80 -7.64 8.18
C ALA A 144 -6.22 -8.16 7.90
N THR A 145 -6.83 -8.84 8.88
CA THR A 145 -8.23 -9.28 8.79
C THR A 145 -9.14 -8.09 8.48
N GLY A 146 -9.89 -8.18 7.38
CA GLY A 146 -10.79 -7.12 6.93
C GLY A 146 -10.10 -5.99 6.14
N ALA A 147 -8.81 -6.10 5.82
CA ALA A 147 -8.10 -5.13 5.00
C ALA A 147 -8.71 -5.00 3.59
N VAL A 148 -9.20 -6.11 3.03
CA VAL A 148 -9.94 -6.13 1.77
C VAL A 148 -11.42 -5.85 2.06
N THR A 149 -11.79 -4.58 1.96
CA THR A 149 -13.17 -4.09 2.11
C THR A 149 -13.88 -4.00 0.77
N THR A 150 -15.20 -3.78 0.80
CA THR A 150 -16.00 -3.59 -0.44
C THR A 150 -15.46 -2.46 -1.31
N VAL A 151 -15.05 -1.33 -0.71
CA VAL A 151 -14.45 -0.19 -1.45
C VAL A 151 -13.12 -0.53 -2.11
N THR A 152 -12.35 -1.47 -1.55
CA THR A 152 -11.05 -1.87 -2.12
C THR A 152 -11.19 -2.87 -3.28
N ILE A 153 -12.35 -3.50 -3.42
CA ILE A 153 -12.65 -4.40 -4.54
C ILE A 153 -13.37 -3.57 -5.61
N ALA A 154 -12.72 -3.37 -6.76
CA ALA A 154 -13.36 -2.68 -7.88
C ALA A 154 -14.58 -3.46 -8.41
N ASP A 155 -15.57 -2.75 -8.94
CA ASP A 155 -16.74 -3.36 -9.56
C ASP A 155 -16.33 -4.33 -10.68
N GLY A 156 -16.88 -5.55 -10.64
CA GLY A 156 -16.55 -6.63 -11.57
C GLY A 156 -15.18 -7.29 -11.34
N ALA A 157 -14.40 -6.86 -10.33
CA ALA A 157 -13.10 -7.47 -10.05
C ALA A 157 -13.21 -8.95 -9.64
N VAL A 158 -14.32 -9.37 -9.03
CA VAL A 158 -14.60 -10.77 -8.69
C VAL A 158 -15.37 -11.42 -9.83
N THR A 159 -14.63 -11.98 -10.79
CA THR A 159 -15.17 -12.73 -11.93
C THR A 159 -15.50 -14.17 -11.53
N THR A 160 -16.33 -14.88 -12.31
CA THR A 160 -16.66 -16.30 -12.08
C THR A 160 -15.42 -17.17 -11.85
N ASN A 161 -14.37 -17.02 -12.67
CA ASN A 161 -13.13 -17.80 -12.54
C ASN A 161 -12.33 -17.52 -11.24
N LYS A 162 -12.66 -16.46 -10.50
CA LYS A 162 -12.03 -16.14 -9.20
C LYS A 162 -12.83 -16.71 -8.02
N ILE A 163 -14.03 -17.21 -8.28
CA ILE A 163 -14.88 -17.88 -7.29
C ILE A 163 -14.67 -19.38 -7.50
N ALA A 164 -14.15 -20.05 -6.48
CA ALA A 164 -14.02 -21.50 -6.54
C ALA A 164 -15.40 -22.16 -6.64
N ASP A 165 -15.44 -23.36 -7.24
CA ASP A 165 -16.67 -24.15 -7.29
C ASP A 165 -17.25 -24.33 -5.89
N GLU A 166 -18.59 -24.28 -5.79
CA GLU A 166 -19.36 -24.35 -4.54
C GLU A 166 -19.07 -23.22 -3.51
N ALA A 167 -18.18 -22.27 -3.82
CA ALA A 167 -17.86 -21.19 -2.88
C ALA A 167 -19.07 -20.29 -2.60
N VAL A 168 -20.05 -20.20 -3.50
CA VAL A 168 -21.33 -19.52 -3.26
C VAL A 168 -22.37 -20.54 -2.83
N THR A 169 -22.59 -20.64 -1.53
CA THR A 169 -23.63 -21.50 -0.95
C THR A 169 -24.97 -20.77 -0.89
N ASN A 170 -26.08 -21.51 -0.74
CA ASN A 170 -27.42 -20.92 -0.60
C ASN A 170 -27.52 -19.88 0.53
N ARG A 171 -26.67 -19.98 1.57
CA ARG A 171 -26.62 -19.00 2.67
C ARG A 171 -26.00 -17.66 2.25
N LYS A 172 -25.16 -17.65 1.21
CA LYS A 172 -24.53 -16.46 0.64
C LYS A 172 -25.42 -15.77 -0.39
N LEU A 173 -26.45 -16.46 -0.87
CA LEU A 173 -27.47 -15.87 -1.73
C LEU A 173 -28.47 -15.08 -0.87
N ALA A 174 -28.79 -13.86 -1.30
CA ALA A 174 -29.87 -13.11 -0.69
C ALA A 174 -31.20 -13.86 -0.88
N ALA A 175 -32.18 -13.59 0.00
CA ALA A 175 -33.54 -14.06 -0.22
C ALA A 175 -34.01 -13.63 -1.62
N GLN A 176 -34.62 -14.55 -2.36
CA GLN A 176 -35.08 -14.35 -3.75
C GLN A 176 -33.97 -14.07 -4.77
N ALA A 177 -32.70 -14.39 -4.48
CA ALA A 177 -31.64 -14.40 -5.50
C ALA A 177 -32.02 -15.26 -6.72
N ILE A 178 -32.80 -16.31 -6.48
CA ILE A 178 -33.62 -17.00 -7.49
C ILE A 178 -35.08 -16.72 -7.11
N PRO A 179 -35.84 -15.93 -7.88
CA PRO A 179 -37.23 -15.64 -7.55
C PRO A 179 -38.07 -16.92 -7.48
N PHE A 180 -38.90 -17.01 -6.44
CA PHE A 180 -39.74 -18.17 -6.14
C PHE A 180 -41.08 -17.72 -5.54
N ALA A 181 -42.17 -18.35 -5.95
CA ALA A 181 -43.49 -18.13 -5.36
C ALA A 181 -44.34 -19.42 -5.42
N SER A 182 -45.17 -19.66 -4.41
CA SER A 182 -46.07 -20.83 -4.39
C SER A 182 -47.39 -20.57 -3.67
N THR A 183 -48.43 -21.31 -4.04
CA THR A 183 -49.72 -21.38 -3.33
C THR A 183 -50.21 -22.81 -3.27
N TYR A 184 -51.00 -23.13 -2.24
CA TYR A 184 -51.55 -24.45 -1.98
C TYR A 184 -53.01 -24.35 -1.54
N SER A 185 -53.87 -25.25 -2.03
CA SER A 185 -55.28 -25.33 -1.63
C SER A 185 -55.79 -26.77 -1.62
N VAL A 186 -56.35 -27.18 -0.48
CA VAL A 186 -57.06 -28.47 -0.33
C VAL A 186 -58.54 -28.39 -0.70
N SER A 187 -59.07 -27.19 -0.91
CA SER A 187 -60.49 -27.03 -1.24
C SER A 187 -60.78 -27.64 -2.61
N THR A 188 -61.91 -28.32 -2.73
CA THR A 188 -62.47 -28.72 -4.02
C THR A 188 -62.90 -27.49 -4.81
N ALA A 189 -62.46 -27.39 -6.07
CA ALA A 189 -63.06 -26.50 -7.05
C ALA A 189 -63.72 -27.32 -8.15
N SER A 190 -64.80 -26.80 -8.73
CA SER A 190 -65.51 -27.42 -9.87
C SER A 190 -65.79 -26.40 -10.97
N THR A 191 -65.86 -26.87 -12.22
CA THR A 191 -66.27 -26.07 -13.38
C THR A 191 -67.07 -26.90 -14.39
N THR A 192 -68.02 -26.26 -15.05
CA THR A 192 -68.72 -26.76 -16.25
C THR A 192 -68.42 -25.87 -17.48
N SER A 193 -67.60 -24.83 -17.31
CA SER A 193 -67.32 -23.84 -18.35
C SER A 193 -66.50 -24.43 -19.48
N THR A 194 -66.92 -24.20 -20.72
CA THR A 194 -66.14 -24.48 -21.94
C THR A 194 -65.25 -23.30 -22.37
N SER A 195 -65.36 -22.18 -21.66
CA SER A 195 -64.46 -21.02 -21.78
C SER A 195 -63.42 -21.04 -20.66
N TRP A 196 -62.21 -20.53 -20.94
CA TRP A 196 -61.16 -20.42 -19.94
C TRP A 196 -61.61 -19.57 -18.75
N ALA A 197 -61.56 -20.15 -17.56
CA ALA A 197 -61.81 -19.47 -16.30
C ALA A 197 -60.59 -19.58 -15.39
N ASP A 198 -60.41 -18.64 -14.48
CA ASP A 198 -59.36 -18.73 -13.47
C ASP A 198 -59.67 -19.90 -12.51
N MET A 199 -58.67 -20.74 -12.26
CA MET A 199 -58.80 -21.82 -11.28
C MET A 199 -58.74 -21.22 -9.86
N PRO A 200 -59.73 -21.46 -8.98
CA PRO A 200 -59.78 -20.85 -7.66
C PRO A 200 -58.51 -21.08 -6.84
N TYR A 201 -57.99 -20.02 -6.22
CA TYR A 201 -56.78 -20.01 -5.36
C TYR A 201 -55.44 -20.36 -6.04
N MET A 202 -55.42 -20.58 -7.36
CA MET A 202 -54.21 -20.94 -8.10
C MET A 202 -53.59 -19.73 -8.80
N SER A 203 -53.19 -18.76 -7.98
CA SER A 203 -52.50 -17.55 -8.44
C SER A 203 -51.42 -17.14 -7.44
N VAL A 204 -50.26 -16.69 -7.94
CA VAL A 204 -49.15 -16.13 -7.16
C VAL A 204 -48.58 -14.89 -7.85
N ASN A 205 -47.95 -14.00 -7.09
CA ASN A 205 -47.18 -12.89 -7.65
C ASN A 205 -45.69 -13.18 -7.48
N ILE A 206 -44.90 -12.89 -8.51
CA ILE A 206 -43.44 -13.05 -8.50
C ILE A 206 -42.78 -11.82 -9.13
N THR A 207 -41.67 -11.38 -8.53
CA THR A 207 -40.89 -10.21 -9.01
C THR A 207 -39.57 -10.68 -9.59
N LEU A 208 -39.26 -10.26 -10.81
CA LEU A 208 -38.04 -10.58 -11.53
C LEU A 208 -37.15 -9.33 -11.60
N SER A 209 -35.89 -9.46 -11.18
CA SER A 209 -34.88 -8.38 -11.27
C SER A 209 -34.04 -8.46 -12.54
N THR A 210 -34.06 -9.61 -13.23
CA THR A 210 -33.31 -9.89 -14.46
C THR A 210 -34.20 -10.64 -15.44
N THR A 211 -33.80 -10.70 -16.70
CA THR A 211 -34.45 -11.58 -17.67
C THR A 211 -34.31 -13.03 -17.19
N SER A 212 -35.43 -13.74 -17.09
CA SER A 212 -35.48 -15.07 -16.49
C SER A 212 -36.34 -16.04 -17.28
N HIS A 213 -36.01 -17.33 -17.19
CA HIS A 213 -36.86 -18.43 -17.62
C HIS A 213 -37.79 -18.82 -16.48
N MET A 214 -39.10 -18.73 -16.70
CA MET A 214 -40.10 -19.11 -15.70
C MET A 214 -40.48 -20.59 -15.85
N ILE A 215 -40.39 -21.32 -14.75
CA ILE A 215 -40.84 -22.71 -14.61
C ILE A 215 -42.05 -22.69 -13.67
N ILE A 216 -43.20 -23.13 -14.17
CA ILE A 216 -44.46 -23.14 -13.45
C ILE A 216 -44.86 -24.60 -13.27
N MET A 217 -44.92 -25.04 -12.03
CA MET A 217 -45.29 -26.40 -11.66
C MET A 217 -46.69 -26.38 -11.05
N PHE A 218 -47.57 -27.23 -11.57
CA PHE A 218 -48.91 -27.43 -11.05
C PHE A 218 -49.08 -28.89 -10.66
N SER A 219 -49.63 -29.14 -9.48
CA SER A 219 -50.10 -30.48 -9.11
C SER A 219 -51.53 -30.44 -8.62
N SER A 220 -52.31 -31.48 -8.93
CA SER A 220 -53.68 -31.64 -8.43
C SER A 220 -54.17 -33.07 -8.50
N GLU A 221 -55.15 -33.39 -7.68
CA GLU A 221 -56.06 -34.51 -7.88
C GLU A 221 -57.27 -34.02 -8.67
N ALA A 222 -57.66 -34.74 -9.72
CA ALA A 222 -58.73 -34.31 -10.63
C ALA A 222 -59.74 -35.43 -10.87
N TRP A 223 -61.01 -35.07 -10.94
CA TRP A 223 -62.10 -35.98 -11.28
C TRP A 223 -63.10 -35.38 -12.26
N LEU A 224 -63.71 -36.27 -13.03
CA LEU A 224 -64.70 -35.98 -14.06
C LEU A 224 -65.91 -36.86 -13.83
N ASN A 225 -67.11 -36.29 -14.02
CA ASN A 225 -68.36 -37.00 -13.79
C ASN A 225 -68.77 -37.92 -14.96
N VAL A 226 -68.13 -37.79 -16.12
CA VAL A 226 -68.42 -38.55 -17.35
C VAL A 226 -67.12 -39.13 -17.90
N GLU A 227 -67.17 -40.38 -18.35
CA GLU A 227 -66.03 -41.07 -18.96
C GLU A 227 -65.75 -40.52 -20.37
N GLY A 228 -64.48 -40.31 -20.70
CA GLY A 228 -64.05 -39.78 -22.00
C GLY A 228 -64.01 -38.25 -22.11
N ASP A 229 -64.45 -37.53 -21.07
CA ASP A 229 -64.29 -36.08 -21.01
C ASP A 229 -62.89 -35.66 -20.53
N TYR A 230 -62.56 -34.39 -20.78
CA TYR A 230 -61.24 -33.82 -20.52
C TYR A 230 -61.38 -32.46 -19.84
N LEU A 231 -60.62 -32.26 -18.76
CA LEU A 231 -60.42 -30.95 -18.15
C LEU A 231 -59.06 -30.40 -18.61
N LEU A 232 -59.08 -29.25 -19.26
CA LEU A 232 -57.90 -28.60 -19.82
C LEU A 232 -57.37 -27.56 -18.86
N VAL A 233 -56.04 -27.51 -18.69
CA VAL A 233 -55.35 -26.50 -17.87
C VAL A 233 -54.31 -25.76 -18.69
N GLN A 234 -54.23 -24.44 -18.51
CA GLN A 234 -53.16 -23.59 -19.01
C GLN A 234 -52.61 -22.71 -17.89
N ALA A 235 -51.34 -22.35 -17.97
CA ALA A 235 -50.73 -21.36 -17.10
C ALA A 235 -50.56 -20.04 -17.85
N LEU A 236 -50.86 -18.92 -17.17
CA LEU A 236 -50.63 -17.59 -17.68
C LEU A 236 -49.65 -16.85 -16.78
N VAL A 237 -48.74 -16.13 -17.41
CA VAL A 237 -47.93 -15.09 -16.79
C VAL A 237 -48.50 -13.76 -17.27
N ASN A 238 -49.24 -13.09 -16.39
CA ASN A 238 -50.19 -12.02 -16.72
C ASN A 238 -51.18 -12.47 -17.81
N SER A 239 -50.95 -12.06 -19.06
CA SER A 239 -51.79 -12.40 -20.22
C SER A 239 -51.10 -13.36 -21.20
N THR A 240 -49.84 -13.73 -20.96
CA THR A 240 -49.07 -14.61 -21.84
C THR A 240 -49.24 -16.05 -21.40
N VAL A 241 -49.65 -16.92 -22.31
CA VAL A 241 -49.78 -18.36 -22.05
C VAL A 241 -48.38 -19.01 -22.05
N ALA A 242 -48.08 -19.79 -21.00
CA ALA A 242 -46.84 -20.55 -20.90
C ALA A 242 -46.95 -21.90 -21.64
N TYR A 243 -45.82 -22.40 -22.14
CA TYR A 243 -45.77 -23.63 -22.93
C TYR A 243 -45.76 -24.86 -22.01
N PRO A 244 -46.65 -25.85 -22.19
CA PRO A 244 -46.61 -27.09 -21.43
C PRO A 244 -45.41 -27.98 -21.85
N SER A 245 -44.90 -28.78 -20.91
CA SER A 245 -43.76 -29.70 -21.08
C SER A 245 -44.03 -30.98 -21.88
N HIS A 246 -45.29 -31.26 -22.24
CA HIS A 246 -45.68 -32.43 -23.03
C HIS A 246 -46.14 -32.01 -24.43
N THR A 247 -46.09 -32.93 -25.40
CA THR A 247 -46.50 -32.71 -26.80
C THR A 247 -47.99 -32.35 -26.90
N GLY A 248 -48.28 -31.06 -27.06
CA GLY A 248 -49.63 -30.50 -27.23
C GLY A 248 -49.79 -29.20 -26.43
N ASN A 249 -50.55 -28.22 -26.93
CA ASN A 249 -50.68 -26.88 -26.32
C ASN A 249 -51.40 -26.84 -24.95
N LEU A 250 -51.77 -27.98 -24.38
CA LEU A 250 -52.67 -28.10 -23.24
C LEU A 250 -52.33 -29.29 -22.37
N ILE A 251 -52.62 -29.15 -21.07
CA ILE A 251 -52.56 -30.27 -20.14
C ILE A 251 -53.96 -30.83 -19.97
N VAL A 252 -54.06 -32.14 -20.15
CA VAL A 252 -55.31 -32.89 -20.13
C VAL A 252 -55.38 -33.66 -18.81
N LEU A 253 -56.35 -33.31 -17.96
CA LEU A 253 -56.68 -34.06 -16.75
C LEU A 253 -57.77 -35.08 -17.10
N THR A 254 -57.47 -36.38 -16.98
CA THR A 254 -58.40 -37.48 -17.29
C THR A 254 -58.55 -38.45 -16.13
N ARG A 255 -59.72 -39.09 -16.04
CA ARG A 255 -59.91 -40.35 -15.31
C ARG A 255 -59.73 -41.53 -16.28
N THR A 256 -58.66 -42.32 -16.16
CA THR A 256 -58.74 -43.72 -16.59
C THR A 256 -59.55 -44.47 -15.55
N THR A 257 -60.60 -45.15 -16.01
CA THR A 257 -61.57 -45.96 -15.25
C THR A 257 -61.03 -46.58 -13.94
N HIS A 258 -61.59 -46.11 -12.81
CA HIS A 258 -61.48 -46.64 -11.44
C HIS A 258 -60.12 -46.51 -10.71
N ASN A 259 -60.20 -45.88 -9.53
CA ASN A 259 -59.34 -46.00 -8.34
C ASN A 259 -57.89 -45.49 -8.40
N ASN A 260 -57.59 -44.31 -8.96
CA ASN A 260 -56.29 -43.69 -8.69
C ASN A 260 -56.41 -42.23 -8.23
N THR A 261 -56.10 -42.06 -6.95
CA THR A 261 -55.58 -40.87 -6.25
C THR A 261 -54.22 -40.45 -6.81
N GLY A 262 -54.13 -40.30 -8.14
CA GLY A 262 -52.90 -39.92 -8.81
C GLY A 262 -52.70 -38.43 -8.70
N SER A 263 -51.79 -37.99 -7.83
CA SER A 263 -51.23 -36.64 -7.89
C SER A 263 -50.47 -36.49 -9.20
N TYR A 264 -51.01 -35.74 -10.15
CA TYR A 264 -50.29 -35.41 -11.37
C TYR A 264 -49.46 -34.16 -11.15
N SER A 265 -48.21 -34.17 -11.59
CA SER A 265 -47.35 -32.97 -11.60
C SER A 265 -47.10 -32.54 -13.03
N TYR A 266 -47.33 -31.26 -13.28
CA TYR A 266 -47.36 -30.66 -14.59
C TYR A 266 -46.43 -29.46 -14.63
N ILE A 267 -45.64 -29.35 -15.71
CA ILE A 267 -44.69 -28.25 -15.86
C ILE A 267 -45.08 -27.43 -17.08
N PHE A 268 -45.19 -26.12 -16.88
CA PHE A 268 -45.22 -25.11 -17.93
C PHE A 268 -43.93 -24.30 -17.88
N TYR A 269 -43.53 -23.78 -19.04
CA TYR A 269 -42.31 -23.04 -19.23
C TYR A 269 -42.59 -21.77 -20.02
N LEU A 270 -42.07 -20.64 -19.56
CA LEU A 270 -42.07 -19.40 -20.32
C LEU A 270 -40.64 -18.84 -20.37
N PRO A 271 -39.96 -18.92 -21.53
CA PRO A 271 -38.59 -18.43 -21.66
C PRO A 271 -38.53 -16.90 -21.69
N ASN A 272 -37.37 -16.35 -21.35
CA ASN A 272 -36.99 -14.95 -21.62
C ASN A 272 -38.00 -13.91 -21.12
N VAL A 273 -38.52 -14.09 -19.90
CA VAL A 273 -39.41 -13.12 -19.26
C VAL A 273 -38.57 -11.96 -18.74
N SER A 274 -38.87 -10.75 -19.19
CA SER A 274 -38.16 -9.52 -18.78
C SER A 274 -38.27 -9.25 -17.27
N PRO A 275 -37.42 -8.36 -16.71
CA PRO A 275 -37.61 -7.87 -15.34
C PRO A 275 -38.99 -7.22 -15.16
N GLY A 276 -39.63 -7.46 -14.01
CA GLY A 276 -40.96 -6.95 -13.71
C GLY A 276 -41.69 -7.71 -12.62
N VAL A 277 -42.92 -7.27 -12.32
CA VAL A 277 -43.84 -7.97 -11.41
C VAL A 277 -44.87 -8.72 -12.23
N TYR A 278 -45.03 -10.01 -11.96
CA TYR A 278 -45.88 -10.90 -12.73
C TYR A 278 -46.87 -11.61 -11.82
N ASN A 279 -48.13 -11.62 -12.24
CA ASN A 279 -49.14 -12.51 -11.70
C ASN A 279 -49.12 -13.81 -12.51
N VAL A 280 -48.79 -14.91 -11.85
CA VAL A 280 -48.86 -16.24 -12.46
C VAL A 280 -50.12 -16.92 -11.97
N LYS A 281 -50.97 -17.37 -12.90
CA LYS A 281 -52.23 -18.03 -12.57
C LYS A 281 -52.50 -19.22 -13.46
N LEU A 282 -53.30 -20.14 -12.94
CA LEU A 282 -53.82 -21.26 -13.70
C LEU A 282 -55.24 -20.97 -14.16
N GLN A 283 -55.51 -21.29 -15.42
CA GLN A 283 -56.85 -21.30 -15.97
C GLN A 283 -57.23 -22.72 -16.37
N TRP A 284 -58.53 -22.97 -16.35
CA TRP A 284 -59.12 -24.26 -16.67
C TRP A 284 -60.42 -24.13 -17.46
N LYS A 285 -60.76 -25.19 -18.21
CA LYS A 285 -62.04 -25.34 -18.88
C LYS A 285 -62.34 -26.81 -19.18
N MET A 286 -63.62 -27.12 -19.30
CA MET A 286 -64.08 -28.38 -19.87
C MET A 286 -63.84 -28.38 -21.37
N TYR A 287 -63.42 -29.52 -21.91
CA TYR A 287 -63.33 -29.71 -23.36
C TYR A 287 -64.73 -29.84 -23.99
N TYR A 288 -65.66 -30.53 -23.32
CA TYR A 288 -67.06 -30.67 -23.72
C TYR A 288 -68.01 -30.15 -22.61
N GLY A 289 -69.13 -29.55 -23.00
CA GLY A 289 -69.98 -28.73 -22.11
C GLY A 289 -71.04 -29.45 -21.28
N THR A 290 -71.04 -30.79 -21.25
CA THR A 290 -72.08 -31.58 -20.54
C THR A 290 -71.62 -32.20 -19.23
N SER A 291 -70.33 -32.08 -18.87
CA SER A 291 -69.78 -32.63 -17.62
C SER A 291 -69.21 -31.57 -16.70
N THR A 292 -69.04 -31.97 -15.44
CA THR A 292 -68.34 -31.19 -14.43
C THR A 292 -66.96 -31.78 -14.21
N GLY A 293 -65.94 -30.93 -14.33
CA GLY A 293 -64.57 -31.24 -13.96
C GLY A 293 -64.25 -30.60 -12.62
N SER A 294 -63.58 -31.35 -11.76
CA SER A 294 -63.27 -30.93 -10.41
C SER A 294 -61.84 -31.27 -10.05
N VAL A 295 -61.27 -30.47 -9.16
CA VAL A 295 -59.89 -30.57 -8.69
C VAL A 295 -59.78 -30.31 -7.20
N GLU A 296 -58.88 -31.00 -6.52
CA GLU A 296 -58.50 -30.77 -5.12
C GLU A 296 -57.01 -31.00 -4.91
N SER A 297 -56.54 -30.78 -3.68
CA SER A 297 -55.13 -30.97 -3.29
C SER A 297 -54.15 -30.30 -4.28
N ARG A 298 -54.39 -29.02 -4.52
CA ARG A 298 -53.74 -28.25 -5.59
C ARG A 298 -52.53 -27.49 -5.09
N THR A 299 -51.43 -27.59 -5.83
CA THR A 299 -50.23 -26.78 -5.60
C THR A 299 -49.84 -26.07 -6.88
N LEU A 300 -49.56 -24.78 -6.79
CA LEU A 300 -48.92 -23.99 -7.85
C LEU A 300 -47.58 -23.48 -7.31
N THR A 301 -46.50 -23.82 -8.00
CA THR A 301 -45.14 -23.41 -7.65
C THR A 301 -44.47 -22.77 -8.86
N VAL A 302 -43.81 -21.64 -8.66
CA VAL A 302 -43.15 -20.88 -9.72
C VAL A 302 -41.70 -20.60 -9.32
N PHE A 303 -40.78 -20.94 -10.20
CA PHE A 303 -39.37 -20.55 -10.12
C PHE A 303 -39.03 -19.68 -11.32
N ALA A 304 -38.16 -18.70 -11.13
CA ALA A 304 -37.56 -17.95 -12.23
C ALA A 304 -36.05 -18.10 -12.18
N LEU A 305 -35.49 -18.75 -13.19
CA LEU A 305 -34.06 -18.96 -13.32
C LEU A 305 -33.47 -17.86 -14.22
N PRO A 306 -32.28 -17.33 -13.94
CA PRO A 306 -31.61 -16.40 -14.85
C PRO A 306 -31.52 -16.97 -16.28
N ALA A 307 -31.73 -16.10 -17.28
CA ALA A 307 -31.82 -16.50 -18.68
C ALA A 307 -30.49 -16.96 -19.31
#